data_AF-A0AA38LX05-F1
#
_entry.id   AF-A0AA38LX05-F1
#
_cell.length_a   1.000
_cell.length_b   1.000
_cell.length_c   1.000
_cell.angle_alpha   90.00
_cell.angle_beta   90.00
_cell.angle_gamma   90.00
#
_symmetry.space_group_name_H-M   'P 1'
#
loop_
_entity.id
_entity.type
_entity.pdbx_description
1 polymer ?
#
loop_
_entity_poly.entity_id
_entity_poly.type
_entity_poly.pdbx_seq_one_letter_code
_entity_poly.pdbx_strand_id
1 'polypeptide(L)'
;MSRNLASAIPRPHHTSQASAYAHRPRQVFGCCLAINFIGARFLLAPNVAAEGFGVAVDDARAFTAIKGIRDITSGIVPLVVWRVAGQSASGWAMTAAAVTPIGDALVVISRGGSWGTALGIHGATAAVLIATGQYLAK
;
A
#
# COMPACT_ATOMS: atom_id res chain seq x y z
N MET A 1 -5.06 -53.20 -47.14
CA MET A 1 -4.47 -53.13 -45.79
C MET A 1 -4.35 -51.66 -45.41
N SER A 2 -5.37 -51.13 -44.72
CA SER A 2 -5.53 -49.68 -44.45
C SER A 2 -4.74 -49.29 -43.20
N ARG A 3 -3.82 -48.33 -43.30
CA ARG A 3 -3.12 -47.76 -42.13
C ARG A 3 -3.91 -46.55 -41.63
N ASN A 4 -4.37 -46.66 -40.39
CA ASN A 4 -5.16 -45.68 -39.67
C ASN A 4 -4.26 -44.48 -39.30
N LEU A 5 -4.46 -43.33 -39.94
CA LEU A 5 -3.81 -42.06 -39.58
C LEU A 5 -4.72 -41.32 -38.60
N ALA A 6 -4.61 -41.67 -37.32
CA ALA A 6 -5.21 -40.87 -36.26
C ALA A 6 -4.30 -40.86 -35.04
N SER A 7 -4.25 -39.69 -34.41
CA SER A 7 -3.68 -39.39 -33.09
C SER A 7 -2.18 -39.09 -33.02
N ALA A 8 -1.81 -37.90 -33.49
CA ALA A 8 -0.75 -37.11 -32.87
C ALA A 8 -1.23 -35.67 -32.69
N ILE A 9 -2.21 -35.48 -31.80
CA ILE A 9 -2.57 -34.14 -31.30
C ILE A 9 -1.79 -33.96 -29.98
N PRO A 10 -0.85 -33.00 -29.89
CA PRO A 10 -0.19 -32.68 -28.62
C PRO A 10 -1.23 -32.08 -27.67
N ARG A 11 -1.40 -32.64 -26.48
CA ARG A 11 -2.22 -32.02 -25.43
C ARG A 11 -1.45 -30.83 -24.84
N PRO A 12 -2.07 -29.66 -24.65
CA PRO A 12 -1.40 -28.56 -24.00
C PRO A 12 -1.19 -28.85 -22.51
N HIS A 13 0.05 -28.69 -22.04
CA HIS A 13 0.43 -28.80 -20.63
C HIS A 13 -0.05 -27.56 -19.84
N HIS A 14 -1.36 -27.49 -19.55
CA HIS A 14 -1.98 -26.36 -18.83
C HIS A 14 -2.16 -26.58 -17.31
N THR A 15 -1.51 -27.57 -16.69
CA THR A 15 -1.81 -27.93 -15.29
C THR A 15 -0.72 -27.66 -14.26
N SER A 16 0.44 -27.08 -14.62
CA SER A 16 1.49 -26.77 -13.63
C SER A 16 1.49 -25.33 -13.11
N GLN A 17 1.00 -24.35 -13.87
CA GLN A 17 1.02 -22.94 -13.44
C GLN A 17 -0.15 -22.56 -12.51
N ALA A 18 -1.29 -23.26 -12.58
CA ALA A 18 -2.46 -22.95 -11.75
C ALA A 18 -2.21 -23.22 -10.25
N SER A 19 -1.33 -24.18 -9.91
CA SER A 19 -0.97 -24.48 -8.52
C SER A 19 0.08 -23.52 -7.95
N ALA A 20 0.86 -22.85 -8.81
CA ALA A 20 1.90 -21.90 -8.40
C ALA A 20 1.34 -20.50 -8.06
N TYR A 21 0.12 -20.18 -8.48
CA TYR A 21 -0.60 -18.96 -8.08
C TYR A 21 -1.52 -19.15 -6.86
N ALA A 22 -1.67 -20.39 -6.37
CA ALA A 22 -2.49 -20.71 -5.19
C ALA A 22 -1.79 -20.38 -3.85
N HIS A 23 -0.86 -19.42 -3.83
CA HIS A 23 -0.17 -18.99 -2.62
C HIS A 23 -1.06 -18.04 -1.78
N ARG A 24 -1.94 -18.68 -1.00
CA ARG A 24 -2.46 -18.29 0.34
C ARG A 24 -2.81 -16.81 0.54
N PRO A 25 -3.94 -16.31 0.00
CA PRO A 25 -4.47 -14.97 0.30
C PRO A 25 -4.60 -14.67 1.80
N ARG A 26 -4.76 -15.72 2.63
CA ARG A 26 -4.79 -15.64 4.09
C ARG A 26 -3.50 -15.06 4.69
N GLN A 27 -2.34 -15.36 4.10
CA GLN A 27 -1.05 -14.86 4.58
C GLN A 27 -0.88 -13.38 4.25
N VAL A 28 -1.18 -12.98 3.01
CA VAL A 28 -1.16 -11.57 2.59
C VAL A 28 -2.07 -10.73 3.47
N PHE A 29 -3.33 -11.18 3.64
CA PHE A 29 -4.29 -10.51 4.50
C PHE A 29 -3.80 -10.39 5.94
N GLY A 30 -3.26 -11.48 6.51
CA GLY A 30 -2.67 -11.47 7.85
C GLY A 30 -1.51 -10.47 8.00
N CYS A 31 -0.59 -10.42 7.04
CA CYS A 31 0.52 -9.45 7.04
C CYS A 31 0.00 -8.01 6.96
N CYS A 32 -0.96 -7.73 6.08
CA CYS A 32 -1.56 -6.40 5.97
C CYS A 32 -2.24 -5.97 7.27
N LEU A 33 -3.01 -6.85 7.91
CA LEU A 33 -3.63 -6.55 9.20
C LEU A 33 -2.58 -6.31 10.31
N ALA A 34 -1.52 -7.13 10.36
CA ALA A 34 -0.46 -6.96 11.35
C ALA A 34 0.26 -5.61 11.20
N ILE A 35 0.57 -5.19 9.96
CA ILE A 35 1.19 -3.89 9.69
C ILE A 35 0.26 -2.74 10.07
N ASN A 36 -1.04 -2.82 9.73
CA ASN A 36 -2.01 -1.81 10.13
C ASN A 36 -2.18 -1.74 11.64
N PHE A 37 -2.17 -2.87 12.34
CA PHE A 37 -2.21 -2.92 13.80
C PHE A 37 -0.98 -2.24 14.41
N ILE A 38 0.23 -2.53 13.91
CA ILE A 38 1.45 -1.86 14.37
C ILE A 38 1.35 -0.34 14.13
N GLY A 39 0.87 0.09 12.96
CA GLY A 39 0.65 1.51 12.66
C GLY A 39 -0.34 2.18 13.60
N ALA A 40 -1.48 1.56 13.85
CA ALA A 40 -2.53 2.08 14.74
C ALA A 40 -2.03 2.28 16.18
N ARG A 41 -1.10 1.45 16.66
CA ARG A 41 -0.50 1.63 17.99
C ARG A 41 0.23 2.96 18.15
N PHE A 42 0.84 3.51 17.10
CA PHE A 42 1.46 4.83 17.16
C PHE A 42 0.44 5.96 17.36
N LEU A 43 -0.84 5.73 17.04
CA LEU A 43 -1.93 6.68 17.27
C LEU A 43 -2.57 6.49 18.64
N LEU A 44 -2.77 5.23 19.06
CA LEU A 44 -3.54 4.88 20.26
C LEU A 44 -2.71 4.72 21.53
N ALA A 45 -1.43 4.32 21.40
CA ALA A 45 -0.53 4.04 22.51
C ALA A 45 0.93 4.42 22.15
N PRO A 46 1.22 5.71 21.88
CA PRO A 46 2.49 6.16 21.29
C PRO A 46 3.72 5.82 22.12
N ASN A 47 3.66 5.88 23.45
CA ASN A 47 4.80 5.52 24.32
C ASN A 47 5.17 4.04 24.16
N VAL A 48 4.18 3.14 24.21
CA VAL A 48 4.39 1.70 24.03
C VAL A 48 4.85 1.38 22.61
N ALA A 49 4.36 2.12 21.62
CA ALA A 49 4.76 1.95 20.23
C ALA A 49 6.21 2.41 19.99
N ALA A 50 6.62 3.54 20.57
CA ALA A 50 7.98 4.07 20.50
C ALA A 50 9.00 3.14 21.17
N GLU A 51 8.68 2.67 22.39
CA GLU A 51 9.48 1.67 23.10
C GLU A 51 9.61 0.38 22.28
N GLY A 52 8.49 -0.14 21.75
CA GLY A 52 8.50 -1.32 20.89
C GLY A 52 9.19 -1.14 19.54
N PHE A 53 9.34 0.10 19.08
CA PHE A 53 10.15 0.45 17.90
C PHE A 53 11.64 0.56 18.23
N GLY A 54 11.98 0.82 19.50
CA GLY A 54 13.36 0.96 19.98
C GLY A 54 13.89 2.39 19.93
N VAL A 55 13.02 3.41 19.99
CA VAL A 55 13.40 4.83 20.03
C VAL A 55 12.71 5.56 21.18
N ALA A 56 13.34 6.61 21.70
CA ALA A 56 12.71 7.48 22.67
C ALA A 56 11.55 8.25 22.03
N VAL A 57 10.43 8.42 22.75
CA VAL A 57 9.21 9.05 22.23
C VAL A 57 9.42 10.53 21.86
N ASP A 58 10.41 11.19 22.47
CA ASP A 58 10.79 12.58 22.25
C ASP A 58 11.94 12.76 21.25
N ASP A 59 12.44 11.68 20.63
CA ASP A 59 13.44 11.76 19.57
C ASP A 59 12.81 12.26 18.25
N ALA A 60 12.75 13.57 18.10
CA ALA A 60 12.20 14.22 16.91
C ALA A 60 12.94 13.82 15.61
N ARG A 61 14.23 13.51 15.67
CA ARG A 61 15.01 13.12 14.49
C ARG A 61 14.62 11.72 14.03
N ALA A 62 14.43 10.78 14.96
CA ALA A 62 13.91 9.46 14.64
C ALA A 62 12.53 9.54 13.99
N PHE A 63 11.59 10.29 14.57
CA PHE A 63 10.22 10.37 14.04
C PHE A 63 10.11 11.11 12.70
N THR A 64 10.91 12.15 12.48
CA THR A 64 10.97 12.82 11.16
C THR A 64 11.56 11.90 10.08
N ALA A 65 12.59 11.11 10.40
CA ALA A 65 13.13 10.11 9.49
C ALA A 65 12.11 9.00 9.19
N ILE A 66 11.43 8.47 10.21
CA ILE A 66 10.37 7.46 10.05
C ILE A 66 9.25 7.99 9.17
N LYS A 67 8.78 9.23 9.40
CA LYS A 67 7.77 9.87 8.55
C LYS A 67 8.25 9.95 7.10
N GLY A 68 9.47 10.45 6.86
CA GLY A 68 10.02 10.54 5.51
C GLY A 68 10.05 9.17 4.80
N ILE A 69 10.46 8.11 5.50
CA ILE A 69 10.48 6.75 4.96
C ILE A 69 9.06 6.27 4.62
N ARG A 70 8.05 6.57 5.45
CA ARG A 70 6.63 6.21 5.20
C ARG A 70 6.06 6.94 3.99
N ASP A 71 6.40 8.21 3.82
CA ASP A 71 5.95 9.01 2.68
C ASP A 71 6.61 8.50 1.38
N ILE A 72 7.91 8.22 1.40
CA ILE A 72 8.63 7.59 0.28
C ILE A 72 8.03 6.23 -0.05
N THR A 73 7.74 5.39 0.96
CA THR A 73 7.11 4.08 0.76
C THR A 73 5.73 4.23 0.09
N SER A 74 4.94 5.23 0.50
CA SER A 74 3.62 5.52 -0.07
C SER A 74 3.70 5.92 -1.55
N GLY A 75 4.83 6.44 -2.03
CA GLY A 75 5.10 6.67 -3.46
C GLY A 75 5.66 5.45 -4.19
N ILE A 76 6.56 4.69 -3.56
CA ILE A 76 7.18 3.50 -4.17
C ILE A 76 6.16 2.38 -4.40
N VAL A 77 5.26 2.13 -3.45
CA VAL A 77 4.24 1.07 -3.56
C VAL A 77 3.40 1.18 -4.83
N PRO A 78 2.72 2.30 -5.13
CA PRO A 78 1.94 2.42 -6.37
C PRO A 78 2.83 2.36 -7.63
N LEU A 79 4.08 2.84 -7.58
CA LEU A 79 5.03 2.68 -8.71
C LEU A 79 5.34 1.21 -9.00
N VAL A 80 5.60 0.42 -7.96
CA VAL A 80 5.83 -1.03 -8.11
C VAL A 80 4.56 -1.71 -8.61
N VAL A 81 3.40 -1.41 -8.02
CA VAL A 81 2.10 -1.97 -8.43
C VAL A 81 1.82 -1.65 -9.90
N TRP A 82 2.06 -0.40 -10.34
CA TRP A 82 1.95 -0.03 -11.75
C TRP A 82 2.82 -0.90 -12.65
N ARG A 83 4.07 -1.11 -12.25
CA ARG A 83 5.05 -1.86 -13.03
C ARG A 83 4.72 -3.35 -13.16
N VAL A 84 4.08 -3.94 -12.15
CA VAL A 84 3.82 -5.40 -12.09
C VAL A 84 2.38 -5.80 -12.38
N ALA A 85 1.41 -4.94 -12.07
CA ALA A 85 -0.03 -5.23 -12.13
C ALA A 85 -0.83 -4.23 -12.98
N GLY A 86 -0.18 -3.20 -13.54
CA GLY A 86 -0.78 -2.27 -14.49
C GLY A 86 -1.46 -1.05 -13.86
N GLN A 87 -2.07 -0.22 -14.72
CA GLN A 87 -2.62 1.09 -14.35
C GLN A 87 -3.77 0.99 -13.34
N SER A 88 -4.73 0.10 -13.58
CA SER A 88 -5.90 -0.03 -12.69
C SER A 88 -5.53 -0.45 -11.27
N ALA A 89 -4.64 -1.44 -11.11
CA ALA A 89 -4.14 -1.84 -9.80
C ALA A 89 -3.38 -0.70 -9.09
N SER A 90 -2.56 0.06 -9.84
CA SER A 90 -1.87 1.23 -9.30
C SER A 90 -2.85 2.33 -8.87
N GLY A 91 -3.92 2.54 -9.63
CA GLY A 91 -4.95 3.52 -9.28
C GLY A 91 -5.59 3.24 -7.91
N TRP A 92 -5.87 1.97 -7.60
CA TRP A 92 -6.32 1.56 -6.27
C TRP A 92 -5.24 1.73 -5.20
N ALA A 93 -3.99 1.41 -5.51
CA ALA A 93 -2.87 1.62 -4.59
C ALA A 93 -2.64 3.11 -4.26
N MET A 94 -2.76 4.01 -5.24
CA MET A 94 -2.69 5.46 -5.03
C MET A 94 -3.85 5.97 -4.18
N THR A 95 -5.07 5.45 -4.41
CA THR A 95 -6.24 5.79 -3.58
C THR A 95 -6.01 5.36 -2.12
N ALA A 96 -5.45 4.17 -1.89
CA ALA A 96 -5.09 3.72 -0.55
C ALA A 96 -3.96 4.56 0.08
N ALA A 97 -2.96 4.95 -0.71
CA ALA A 97 -1.86 5.82 -0.25
C ALA A 97 -2.33 7.20 0.21
N ALA A 98 -3.51 7.67 -0.26
CA ALA A 98 -4.10 8.93 0.19
C ALA A 98 -4.49 8.95 1.68
N VAL A 99 -4.57 7.79 2.34
CA VAL A 99 -4.76 7.70 3.79
C VAL A 99 -3.66 8.44 4.56
N THR A 100 -2.41 8.39 4.06
CA THR A 100 -1.26 9.08 4.68
C THR A 100 -1.45 10.60 4.76
N PRO A 101 -1.64 11.34 3.66
CA PRO A 101 -1.88 12.78 3.73
C PRO A 101 -3.20 13.13 4.42
N ILE A 102 -4.25 12.29 4.37
CA ILE A 102 -5.46 12.53 5.17
C ILE A 102 -5.12 12.50 6.68
N GLY A 103 -4.40 11.47 7.13
CA GLY A 103 -3.95 11.35 8.51
C GLY A 103 -3.07 12.53 8.93
N ASP A 104 -2.14 12.96 8.07
CA ASP A 104 -1.29 14.12 8.33
C ASP A 104 -2.11 15.40 8.52
N ALA A 105 -3.12 15.65 7.66
CA ALA A 105 -3.98 16.83 7.78
C ALA A 105 -4.70 16.84 9.14
N LEU A 106 -5.22 15.69 9.57
CA LEU A 106 -5.88 15.52 10.86
C LEU A 106 -4.90 15.77 12.02
N VAL A 107 -3.67 15.26 11.92
CA VAL A 107 -2.62 15.52 12.92
C VAL A 107 -2.33 17.01 13.01
N VAL A 108 -2.10 17.70 11.89
CA VAL A 108 -1.83 19.15 11.86
C VAL A 108 -2.94 19.92 12.59
N ILE A 109 -4.20 19.67 12.25
CA ILE A 109 -5.34 20.37 12.85
C ILE A 109 -5.47 20.02 14.34
N SER A 110 -5.37 18.74 14.70
CA SER A 110 -5.51 18.27 16.10
C SER A 110 -4.44 18.83 17.04
N ARG A 111 -3.31 19.30 16.49
CA ARG A 111 -2.19 19.89 17.23
C ARG A 111 -2.14 21.41 17.12
N GLY A 112 -3.21 22.07 16.64
CA GLY A 112 -3.30 23.52 16.55
C GLY A 112 -2.52 24.14 15.38
N GLY A 113 -2.16 23.33 14.38
CA GLY A 113 -1.52 23.80 13.16
C GLY A 113 -2.47 24.54 12.22
N SER A 114 -1.91 25.16 11.18
CA SER A 114 -2.66 25.96 10.21
C SER A 114 -3.59 25.12 9.33
N TRP A 115 -4.85 25.53 9.23
CA TRP A 115 -5.79 25.01 8.24
C TRP A 115 -5.31 25.18 6.80
N GLY A 116 -4.59 26.26 6.50
CA GLY A 116 -3.99 26.48 5.18
C GLY A 116 -2.96 25.41 4.83
N THR A 117 -2.13 24.99 5.79
CA THR A 117 -1.19 23.87 5.61
C THR A 117 -1.93 22.54 5.52
N ALA A 118 -2.89 22.29 6.43
CA ALA A 118 -3.65 21.05 6.47
C ALA A 118 -4.43 20.81 5.18
N LEU A 119 -5.15 21.81 4.66
CA LEU A 119 -5.93 21.68 3.43
C LEU A 119 -5.07 21.87 2.18
N GLY A 120 -4.17 22.85 2.18
CA GLY A 120 -3.38 23.23 1.02
C GLY A 120 -2.28 22.25 0.65
N ILE A 121 -1.57 21.67 1.63
CA ILE A 121 -0.52 20.68 1.35
C ILE A 121 -1.10 19.28 1.41
N HIS A 122 -1.64 18.90 2.58
CA HIS A 122 -2.05 17.52 2.82
C HIS A 122 -3.39 17.21 2.12
N GLY A 123 -4.40 18.07 2.28
CA GLY A 123 -5.68 17.92 1.60
C GLY A 123 -5.54 17.90 0.07
N ALA A 124 -4.75 18.80 -0.51
CA ALA A 124 -4.49 18.81 -1.95
C ALA A 124 -3.75 17.54 -2.42
N THR A 125 -2.74 17.09 -1.68
CA THR A 125 -2.02 15.83 -2.00
C THR A 125 -2.98 14.63 -1.97
N ALA A 126 -3.82 14.53 -0.94
CA ALA A 126 -4.84 13.49 -0.85
C ALA A 126 -5.82 13.55 -2.03
N ALA A 127 -6.30 14.75 -2.38
CA ALA A 127 -7.22 14.95 -3.50
C ALA A 127 -6.60 14.53 -4.84
N VAL A 128 -5.34 14.88 -5.09
CA VAL A 128 -4.60 14.47 -6.31
C VAL A 128 -4.46 12.94 -6.36
N LEU A 129 -4.03 12.30 -5.27
CA LEU A 129 -3.88 10.85 -5.22
C LEU A 129 -5.20 10.11 -5.47
N ILE A 130 -6.29 10.59 -4.86
CA ILE A 130 -7.63 10.01 -5.07
C ILE A 130 -8.09 10.26 -6.50
N ALA A 131 -8.02 11.48 -7.01
CA ALA A 131 -8.50 11.81 -8.35
C ALA A 131 -7.73 11.03 -9.44
N THR A 132 -6.39 11.02 -9.37
CA THR A 132 -5.55 10.23 -10.28
C THR A 132 -5.79 8.74 -10.08
N GLY A 133 -5.89 8.28 -8.84
CA GLY A 133 -6.15 6.88 -8.51
C GLY A 133 -7.45 6.38 -9.12
N GLN A 134 -8.55 7.11 -8.92
CA GLN A 134 -9.86 6.80 -9.47
C GLN A 134 -9.93 6.96 -10.99
N TYR A 135 -9.13 7.84 -11.58
CA TYR A 135 -9.01 7.92 -13.04
C TYR A 135 -8.35 6.67 -13.63
N LEU A 136 -7.26 6.20 -13.01
CA LEU A 136 -6.51 5.03 -13.46
C LEU A 136 -7.21 3.70 -13.15
N ALA A 137 -8.04 3.67 -12.09
CA ALA A 137 -8.75 2.47 -11.63
C ALA A 137 -9.92 2.03 -12.52
N LYS A 138 -10.29 2.83 -13.53
CA LYS A 138 -11.38 2.56 -14.48
C LYS A 138 -11.05 1.45 -15.47
#